data_AF-H3AK10-F1
#
_entry.id   AF-H3AK10-F1
#
_cell.length_a   1.000
_cell.length_b   1.000
_cell.length_c   1.000
_cell.angle_alpha   90.00
_cell.angle_beta   90.00
_cell.angle_gamma   90.00
#
_symmetry.space_group_name_H-M   'P 1'
#
loop_
_entity.id
_entity.type
_entity.pdbx_description
1 polymer ?
#
loop_
_entity_poly.entity_id
_entity_poly.type
_entity_poly.pdbx_seq_one_letter_code
_entity_poly.pdbx_strand_id
1 'polypeptide(L)'
;KLKKLCRKLKDERTQPGENDADHSRQPQQWDLDYNLEPFTGLTPEYMEMIIQFGFVTLFVASFPLAPLFALLNNIIEIRLDAKKFVTELRRPNAVRAKDIGIWFNILSGIGKFSVIINAFVISVTSDFIPRLVYQYMYSEDGTMHGFINHTLSYFNVSHFKPGSQPDNTHFVGQEVILCRYKDYRQPPWAPDPYEFSKQYWSILAVRLAFVILFQNLVMFLSEVVDWMIPDIPKDISEQIKKEKTLLVDVFLKEEHEKLQLIQNFILQDKQPRKTENDARRNRAASLTQFSRNKRGS
;
A
#
# COMPACT_ATOMS: atom_id res chain seq x y z
N LYS A 1 -16.61 29.67 -4.92
CA LYS A 1 -16.67 29.93 -6.38
C LYS A 1 -17.01 31.41 -6.70
N LEU A 2 -18.05 32.02 -6.10
CA LEU A 2 -18.44 33.42 -6.35
C LEU A 2 -17.34 34.47 -6.08
N LYS A 3 -16.60 34.35 -4.97
CA LYS A 3 -15.51 35.30 -4.64
C LYS A 3 -14.37 35.33 -5.67
N LYS A 4 -14.12 34.22 -6.39
CA LYS A 4 -13.13 34.15 -7.48
C LYS A 4 -13.64 34.85 -8.74
N LEU A 5 -14.95 34.74 -9.03
CA LEU A 5 -15.59 35.41 -10.16
C LEU A 5 -15.60 36.93 -9.99
N CYS A 6 -15.90 37.43 -8.79
CA CYS A 6 -15.88 38.87 -8.50
C CYS A 6 -14.48 39.48 -8.54
N ARG A 7 -13.42 38.70 -8.25
CA ARG A 7 -12.03 39.17 -8.43
C ARG A 7 -11.65 39.26 -9.90
N LYS A 8 -12.01 38.25 -10.71
CA LYS A 8 -11.81 38.27 -12.17
C LYS A 8 -12.48 39.49 -12.83
N LEU A 9 -13.73 39.78 -12.47
CA LEU A 9 -14.48 40.93 -12.98
C LEU A 9 -13.93 42.29 -12.50
N LYS A 10 -13.22 42.30 -11.36
CA LYS A 10 -12.57 43.52 -10.83
C LYS A 10 -11.21 43.77 -11.50
N ASP A 11 -10.49 42.71 -11.83
CA ASP A 11 -9.24 42.79 -12.59
C ASP A 11 -9.51 43.22 -14.05
N GLU A 12 -10.58 42.71 -14.68
CA GLU A 12 -11.02 43.14 -16.02
C GLU A 12 -11.42 44.62 -16.11
N ARG A 13 -11.93 45.20 -15.01
CA ARG A 13 -12.40 46.60 -15.02
C ARG A 13 -11.31 47.63 -14.73
N THR A 14 -10.14 47.19 -14.27
CA THR A 14 -9.06 48.09 -13.80
C THR A 14 -7.94 48.31 -14.83
N GLN A 15 -8.02 47.68 -16.02
CA GLN A 15 -7.06 47.91 -17.11
C GLN A 15 -7.73 48.51 -18.35
N PRO A 16 -7.87 49.85 -18.45
CA PRO A 16 -8.12 50.51 -19.72
C PRO A 16 -6.77 50.96 -20.31
N GLY A 17 -6.31 50.25 -21.33
CA GLY A 17 -5.33 50.74 -22.31
C GLY A 17 -3.86 50.61 -21.92
N GLU A 18 -3.27 49.46 -22.22
CA GLU A 18 -1.87 49.42 -22.68
C GLU A 18 -1.64 48.15 -23.53
N ASN A 19 -1.35 48.40 -24.82
CA ASN A 19 -0.70 47.49 -25.76
C ASN A 19 -1.51 46.31 -26.33
N ASP A 20 -2.43 46.65 -27.24
CA ASP A 20 -2.96 45.77 -28.29
C ASP A 20 -1.90 45.39 -29.36
N ALA A 21 -0.74 44.86 -28.92
CA ALA A 21 0.36 44.47 -29.82
C ALA A 21 1.00 43.09 -29.53
N ASP A 22 0.47 42.29 -28.59
CA ASP A 22 1.05 40.97 -28.26
C ASP A 22 0.08 39.80 -28.46
N HIS A 23 -1.12 40.03 -29.02
CA HIS A 23 -2.12 38.99 -29.24
C HIS A 23 -1.84 38.02 -30.41
N SER A 24 -0.67 38.09 -31.05
CA SER A 24 -0.31 37.28 -32.23
C SER A 24 0.83 36.29 -32.01
N ARG A 25 1.43 36.23 -30.81
CA ARG A 25 2.43 35.20 -30.50
C ARG A 25 1.75 33.94 -30.01
N GLN A 26 2.02 32.82 -30.68
CA GLN A 26 1.66 31.51 -30.14
C GLN A 26 2.28 31.38 -28.73
N PRO A 27 1.49 31.00 -27.72
CA PRO A 27 1.99 30.86 -26.36
C PRO A 27 3.14 29.86 -26.36
N GLN A 28 4.23 30.22 -25.68
CA GLN A 28 5.37 29.31 -25.56
C GLN A 28 4.98 28.11 -24.69
N GLN A 29 5.65 26.98 -24.88
CA GLN A 29 5.35 25.75 -24.14
C GLN A 29 5.43 25.96 -22.61
N TRP A 30 6.39 26.75 -22.14
CA TRP A 30 6.53 27.05 -20.71
C TRP A 30 5.37 27.89 -20.15
N ASP A 31 4.71 28.72 -20.96
CA ASP A 31 3.56 29.54 -20.53
C ASP A 31 2.34 28.64 -20.33
N LEU A 32 2.18 27.65 -21.21
CA LEU A 32 1.14 26.61 -21.09
C LEU A 32 1.37 25.74 -19.85
N ASP A 33 2.61 25.28 -19.64
CA ASP A 33 2.98 24.44 -18.49
C ASP A 33 2.90 25.22 -17.15
N TYR A 34 3.08 26.54 -17.20
CA TYR A 34 2.96 27.40 -16.02
C TYR A 34 1.50 27.48 -15.53
N ASN A 35 0.53 27.42 -16.44
CA ASN A 35 -0.90 27.48 -16.12
C ASN A 35 -1.46 26.19 -15.50
N LEU A 36 -0.75 25.06 -15.60
CA LEU A 36 -1.13 23.78 -14.98
C LEU A 36 -0.92 23.80 -13.46
N GLU A 37 -1.64 22.92 -12.75
CA GLU A 37 -1.50 22.81 -11.29
C GLU A 37 -0.14 22.18 -10.90
N PRO A 38 0.51 22.68 -9.83
CA PRO A 38 1.76 22.12 -9.35
C PRO A 38 1.51 20.74 -8.72
N PHE A 39 2.42 19.80 -8.98
CA PHE A 39 2.39 18.47 -8.36
C PHE A 39 2.68 18.55 -6.86
N THR A 40 1.74 18.08 -6.03
CA THR A 40 1.81 18.15 -4.55
C THR A 40 2.29 16.86 -3.89
N GLY A 41 2.66 15.83 -4.67
CA GLY A 41 3.10 14.53 -4.17
C GLY A 41 2.12 13.41 -4.52
N LEU A 42 2.46 12.17 -4.10
CA LEU A 42 1.63 10.97 -4.30
C LEU A 42 0.85 10.55 -3.03
N THR A 43 1.02 11.29 -1.93
CA THR A 43 0.44 10.88 -0.64
C THR A 43 -1.08 10.86 -0.65
N PRO A 44 -1.82 11.82 -1.25
CA PRO A 44 -3.27 11.73 -1.38
C PRO A 44 -3.74 10.52 -2.19
N GLU A 45 -3.07 10.22 -3.29
CA GLU A 45 -3.38 9.11 -4.18
C GLU A 45 -3.18 7.77 -3.46
N TYR A 46 -2.08 7.61 -2.70
CA TYR A 46 -1.88 6.42 -1.87
C TYR A 46 -2.89 6.31 -0.71
N MET A 47 -3.27 7.43 -0.08
CA MET A 47 -4.26 7.42 1.00
C MET A 47 -5.61 6.89 0.50
N GLU A 48 -6.05 7.34 -0.67
CA GLU A 48 -7.30 6.88 -1.27
C GLU A 48 -7.29 5.36 -1.52
N MET A 49 -6.22 4.85 -2.12
CA MET A 49 -6.06 3.41 -2.36
C MET A 49 -6.04 2.59 -1.08
N ILE A 50 -5.39 3.08 -0.02
CA ILE A 50 -5.31 2.38 1.26
C ILE A 50 -6.63 2.40 2.00
N ILE A 51 -7.37 3.50 1.97
CA ILE A 51 -8.72 3.58 2.54
C ILE A 51 -9.64 2.58 1.83
N GLN A 52 -9.56 2.49 0.49
CA GLN A 52 -10.31 1.51 -0.28
C GLN A 52 -9.94 0.06 0.10
N PHE A 53 -8.64 -0.23 0.22
CA PHE A 53 -8.17 -1.54 0.72
C PHE A 53 -8.71 -1.84 2.12
N GLY A 54 -8.73 -0.85 3.02
CA GLY A 54 -9.30 -0.96 4.35
C GLY A 54 -10.79 -1.30 4.31
N PHE A 55 -11.59 -0.63 3.48
CA PHE A 55 -13.01 -0.96 3.34
C PHE A 55 -13.25 -2.38 2.83
N VAL A 56 -12.46 -2.82 1.87
CA VAL A 56 -12.55 -4.18 1.33
C VAL A 56 -12.19 -5.22 2.39
N THR A 57 -11.08 -5.03 3.09
CA THR A 57 -10.56 -6.05 4.01
C THR A 57 -11.26 -6.06 5.36
N LEU A 58 -11.57 -4.90 5.96
CA LEU A 58 -12.14 -4.82 7.31
C LEU A 58 -13.62 -5.25 7.37
N PHE A 59 -14.37 -5.13 6.28
CA PHE A 59 -15.82 -5.32 6.26
C PHE A 59 -16.31 -6.41 5.30
N VAL A 60 -15.40 -7.23 4.76
CA VAL A 60 -15.75 -8.31 3.82
C VAL A 60 -16.75 -9.30 4.42
N ALA A 61 -16.66 -9.59 5.72
CA ALA A 61 -17.56 -10.53 6.39
C ALA A 61 -19.02 -10.02 6.43
N SER A 62 -19.22 -8.70 6.42
CA SER A 62 -20.55 -8.08 6.39
C SER A 62 -21.06 -7.90 4.96
N PHE A 63 -20.17 -7.54 4.03
CA PHE A 63 -20.56 -7.20 2.66
C PHE A 63 -19.64 -7.88 1.62
N PRO A 64 -20.04 -9.06 1.09
CA PRO A 64 -19.19 -9.86 0.22
C PRO A 64 -18.99 -9.25 -1.18
N LEU A 65 -19.81 -8.28 -1.57
CA LEU A 65 -19.74 -7.60 -2.87
C LEU A 65 -18.75 -6.41 -2.86
N ALA A 66 -18.14 -6.06 -1.72
CA ALA A 66 -17.17 -4.96 -1.63
C ALA A 66 -16.00 -5.07 -2.63
N PRO A 67 -15.37 -6.25 -2.82
CA PRO A 67 -14.26 -6.40 -3.77
C PRO A 67 -14.65 -6.08 -5.22
N LEU A 68 -15.90 -6.35 -5.61
CA LEU A 68 -16.39 -6.05 -6.96
C LEU A 68 -16.42 -4.55 -7.20
N PHE A 69 -16.94 -3.77 -6.24
CA PHE A 69 -16.96 -2.32 -6.36
C PHE A 69 -15.56 -1.71 -6.31
N ALA A 70 -14.67 -2.28 -5.49
CA ALA A 70 -13.28 -1.86 -5.47
C ALA A 70 -12.57 -2.12 -6.82
N LEU A 71 -12.85 -3.25 -7.47
CA LEU A 71 -12.31 -3.54 -8.79
C LEU A 71 -12.79 -2.53 -9.84
N LEU A 72 -14.09 -2.24 -9.87
CA LEU A 72 -14.66 -1.25 -10.79
C LEU A 72 -14.09 0.15 -10.54
N ASN A 73 -13.94 0.54 -9.26
CA ASN A 73 -13.33 1.81 -8.91
C ASN A 73 -11.88 1.87 -9.40
N ASN A 74 -11.07 0.84 -9.12
CA ASN A 74 -9.67 0.77 -9.56
C ASN A 74 -9.49 0.85 -11.07
N ILE A 75 -10.40 0.25 -11.86
CA ILE A 75 -10.33 0.32 -13.34
C ILE A 75 -10.53 1.76 -13.82
N ILE A 76 -11.48 2.48 -13.24
CA ILE A 76 -11.76 3.87 -13.58
C ILE A 76 -10.62 4.75 -13.08
N GLU A 77 -10.16 4.52 -11.85
CA GLU A 77 -9.14 5.33 -11.18
C GLU A 77 -7.82 5.34 -11.94
N ILE A 78 -7.34 4.17 -12.40
CA ILE A 78 -6.11 4.09 -13.21
C ILE A 78 -6.18 5.01 -14.45
N ARG A 79 -7.36 5.14 -15.07
CA ARG A 79 -7.55 6.00 -16.24
C ARG A 79 -7.68 7.47 -15.88
N LEU A 80 -8.37 7.78 -14.79
CA LEU A 80 -8.53 9.15 -14.30
C LEU A 80 -7.21 9.73 -13.81
N ASP A 81 -6.43 8.96 -13.03
CA ASP A 81 -5.10 9.36 -12.59
C ASP A 81 -4.15 9.56 -13.77
N ALA A 82 -4.14 8.63 -14.74
CA ALA A 82 -3.32 8.80 -15.94
C ALA A 82 -3.69 10.07 -16.71
N LYS A 83 -4.98 10.38 -16.83
CA LYS A 83 -5.43 11.63 -17.47
C LYS A 83 -5.00 12.85 -16.67
N LYS A 84 -5.20 12.86 -15.36
CA LYS A 84 -4.78 13.93 -14.44
C LYS A 84 -3.28 14.23 -14.59
N PHE A 85 -2.43 13.20 -14.62
CA PHE A 85 -0.99 13.34 -14.82
C PHE A 85 -0.58 13.86 -16.19
N VAL A 86 -1.33 13.54 -17.25
CA VAL A 86 -0.99 13.95 -18.63
C VAL A 86 -1.56 15.32 -18.98
N THR A 87 -2.73 15.70 -18.47
CA THR A 87 -3.44 16.90 -18.93
C THR A 87 -3.60 18.02 -17.91
N GLU A 88 -3.59 17.72 -16.61
CA GLU A 88 -3.96 18.71 -15.56
C GLU A 88 -2.79 19.15 -14.68
N LEU A 89 -1.78 18.29 -14.52
CA LEU A 89 -0.63 18.54 -13.67
C LEU A 89 0.61 18.95 -14.45
N ARG A 90 1.40 19.84 -13.85
CA ARG A 90 2.77 20.10 -14.33
C ARG A 90 3.64 18.87 -14.13
N ARG A 91 4.52 18.59 -15.09
CA ARG A 91 5.43 17.44 -15.06
C ARG A 91 6.23 17.40 -13.73
N PRO A 92 6.13 16.31 -12.95
CA PRO A 92 6.88 16.15 -11.72
C PRO A 92 8.36 15.84 -11.98
N ASN A 93 9.21 16.16 -11.01
CA ASN A 93 10.61 15.76 -11.04
C ASN A 93 10.73 14.25 -10.80
N ALA A 94 11.45 13.56 -11.68
CA ALA A 94 11.65 12.12 -11.58
C ALA A 94 12.56 11.79 -10.39
N VAL A 95 11.99 11.21 -9.34
CA VAL A 95 12.71 10.68 -8.18
C VAL A 95 12.72 9.16 -8.27
N ARG A 96 13.90 8.54 -8.10
CA ARG A 96 14.03 7.08 -8.07
C ARG A 96 13.75 6.58 -6.65
N ALA A 97 12.76 5.71 -6.50
CA ALA A 97 12.46 5.00 -5.26
C ALA A 97 12.46 3.48 -5.53
N LYS A 98 12.95 2.69 -4.57
CA LYS A 98 13.00 1.23 -4.67
C LYS A 98 11.65 0.59 -4.35
N ASP A 99 10.96 1.14 -3.35
CA ASP A 99 9.75 0.56 -2.75
C ASP A 99 8.68 1.64 -2.52
N ILE A 100 7.45 1.22 -2.24
CA ILE A 100 6.32 2.12 -1.88
C ILE A 100 6.50 2.81 -0.52
N GLY A 101 7.50 2.42 0.27
CA GLY A 101 7.84 3.03 1.55
C GLY A 101 6.90 2.62 2.70
N ILE A 102 6.52 3.60 3.53
CA ILE A 102 5.71 3.38 4.76
C ILE A 102 4.36 2.72 4.49
N TRP A 103 3.82 2.91 3.29
CA TRP A 103 2.52 2.37 2.87
C TRP A 103 2.47 0.85 2.93
N PHE A 104 3.59 0.15 2.69
CA PHE A 104 3.67 -1.30 2.85
C PHE A 104 3.38 -1.73 4.30
N ASN A 105 3.99 -1.05 5.27
CA ASN A 105 3.78 -1.34 6.69
C ASN A 105 2.34 -1.05 7.11
N ILE A 106 1.74 0.00 6.55
CA ILE A 106 0.33 0.35 6.80
C ILE A 106 -0.59 -0.74 6.24
N LEU A 107 -0.38 -1.18 5.00
CA LEU A 107 -1.15 -2.28 4.39
C LEU A 107 -1.02 -3.58 5.18
N SER A 108 0.20 -3.94 5.60
CA SER A 108 0.45 -5.11 6.45
C SER A 108 -0.28 -5.00 7.80
N GLY A 109 -0.25 -3.82 8.43
CA GLY A 109 -0.97 -3.54 9.66
C GLY A 109 -2.49 -3.70 9.49
N ILE A 110 -3.08 -3.07 8.47
CA ILE A 110 -4.51 -3.18 8.15
C ILE A 110 -4.90 -4.64 7.89
N GLY A 111 -4.08 -5.39 7.15
CA GLY A 111 -4.30 -6.81 6.90
C GLY A 111 -4.39 -7.64 8.18
N LYS A 112 -3.49 -7.42 9.15
CA LYS A 112 -3.51 -8.10 10.45
C LYS A 112 -4.72 -7.69 11.29
N PHE A 113 -5.04 -6.40 11.33
CA PHE A 113 -6.23 -5.89 12.06
C PHE A 113 -7.55 -6.37 11.46
N SER A 114 -7.61 -6.52 10.13
CA SER A 114 -8.77 -7.05 9.41
C SER A 114 -9.19 -8.43 9.92
N VAL A 115 -8.24 -9.32 10.22
CA VAL A 115 -8.55 -10.66 10.77
C VAL A 115 -9.30 -10.53 12.10
N ILE A 116 -8.83 -9.67 12.99
CA ILE A 116 -9.42 -9.45 14.32
C ILE A 116 -10.83 -8.84 14.18
N ILE A 117 -10.96 -7.79 13.37
CA ILE A 117 -12.23 -7.07 13.19
C ILE A 117 -13.28 -7.99 12.56
N ASN A 118 -12.92 -8.75 11.51
CA ASN A 118 -13.84 -9.70 10.89
C ASN A 118 -14.28 -10.80 11.86
N ALA A 119 -13.40 -11.27 12.76
CA ALA A 119 -13.77 -12.23 13.79
C ALA A 119 -14.85 -11.67 14.75
N PHE A 120 -14.70 -10.40 15.15
CA PHE A 120 -15.69 -9.71 15.98
C PHE A 120 -17.00 -9.45 15.24
N VAL A 121 -16.94 -9.07 13.97
CA VAL A 121 -18.13 -8.91 13.12
C VAL A 121 -18.91 -10.24 13.05
N ILE A 122 -18.24 -11.35 12.73
CA ILE A 122 -18.91 -12.65 12.61
C ILE A 122 -19.47 -13.13 13.96
N SER A 123 -18.76 -12.90 15.08
CA SER A 123 -19.20 -13.39 16.39
C SER A 123 -20.28 -12.53 17.04
N VAL A 124 -20.14 -11.20 16.98
CA VAL A 124 -20.97 -10.26 17.75
C VAL A 124 -22.15 -9.75 16.93
N THR A 125 -21.93 -9.29 15.70
CA THR A 125 -22.98 -8.63 14.91
C THR A 125 -23.81 -9.63 14.11
N SER A 126 -23.22 -10.75 13.69
CA SER A 126 -23.97 -11.81 12.99
C SER A 126 -24.76 -12.68 13.97
N ASP A 127 -25.93 -13.14 13.52
CA ASP A 127 -26.73 -14.14 14.22
C ASP A 127 -26.18 -15.58 14.00
N PHE A 128 -24.98 -15.73 13.42
CA PHE A 128 -24.36 -17.03 13.17
C PHE A 128 -24.13 -17.84 14.45
N ILE A 129 -23.47 -17.27 15.46
CA ILE A 129 -23.14 -17.99 16.70
C ILE A 129 -24.40 -18.39 17.49
N PRO A 130 -25.38 -17.50 17.74
CA PRO A 130 -26.59 -17.90 18.45
C PRO A 130 -27.40 -18.99 17.73
N ARG A 131 -27.45 -18.96 16.39
CA ARG A 131 -28.12 -20.00 15.60
C ARG A 131 -27.40 -21.34 15.74
N LEU A 132 -26.08 -21.33 15.68
CA LEU A 132 -25.25 -22.52 15.88
C LEU A 132 -25.46 -23.11 17.28
N VAL A 133 -25.39 -22.29 18.33
CA VAL A 133 -25.62 -22.73 19.71
C VAL A 133 -27.02 -23.30 19.88
N TYR A 134 -28.05 -22.67 19.32
CA TYR A 134 -29.41 -23.19 19.36
C TYR A 134 -29.51 -24.57 18.71
N GLN A 135 -28.98 -24.71 17.49
CA GLN A 135 -29.04 -25.94 16.73
C GLN A 135 -28.35 -27.12 17.44
N TYR A 136 -27.21 -26.88 18.08
CA TYR A 136 -26.42 -27.94 18.72
C TYR A 136 -26.79 -28.22 20.17
N MET A 137 -27.24 -27.22 20.95
CA MET A 137 -27.49 -27.38 22.39
C MET A 137 -28.97 -27.44 22.76
N TYR A 138 -29.87 -26.87 21.96
CA TYR A 138 -31.28 -26.66 22.35
C TYR A 138 -32.29 -27.27 21.38
N SER A 139 -31.90 -27.57 20.14
CA SER A 139 -32.79 -28.19 19.16
C SER A 139 -32.79 -29.71 19.33
N GLU A 140 -33.96 -30.29 19.59
CA GLU A 140 -34.13 -31.75 19.72
C GLU A 140 -33.91 -32.46 18.38
N ASP A 141 -34.34 -31.85 17.28
CA ASP A 141 -34.28 -32.41 15.92
C ASP A 141 -33.06 -31.92 15.10
N GLY A 142 -32.24 -31.03 15.67
CA GLY A 142 -31.16 -30.34 14.94
C GLY A 142 -31.64 -29.35 13.87
N THR A 143 -32.94 -29.02 13.87
CA THR A 143 -33.56 -28.05 12.96
C THR A 143 -33.60 -26.65 13.58
N MET A 144 -33.83 -25.63 12.75
CA MET A 144 -33.97 -24.24 13.20
C MET A 144 -35.41 -23.88 13.62
N HIS A 145 -36.31 -24.87 13.72
CA HIS A 145 -37.68 -24.64 14.15
C HIS A 145 -37.70 -24.17 15.61
N GLY A 146 -38.43 -23.08 15.89
CA GLY A 146 -38.51 -22.52 17.24
C GLY A 146 -37.39 -21.55 17.63
N PHE A 147 -36.38 -21.33 16.78
CA PHE A 147 -35.24 -20.43 17.09
C PHE A 147 -35.69 -19.01 17.51
N ILE A 148 -36.65 -18.43 16.79
CA ILE A 148 -37.16 -17.09 17.12
C ILE A 148 -37.89 -17.09 18.47
N ASN A 149 -38.68 -18.13 18.76
CA ASN A 149 -39.36 -18.25 20.05
C ASN A 149 -38.38 -18.44 21.22
N HIS A 150 -37.26 -19.13 20.98
CA HIS A 150 -36.20 -19.30 21.97
C HIS A 150 -35.39 -18.01 22.20
N THR A 151 -35.14 -17.23 21.14
CA THR A 151 -34.30 -16.02 21.19
C THR A 151 -35.02 -14.82 21.85
N LEU A 152 -36.34 -14.81 21.84
CA LEU A 152 -37.15 -13.69 22.33
C LEU A 152 -37.49 -13.85 23.82
N SER A 153 -37.01 -12.91 24.65
CA SER A 153 -37.39 -12.79 26.05
C SER A 153 -38.72 -12.08 26.25
N TYR A 154 -39.42 -12.43 27.33
CA TYR A 154 -40.71 -11.87 27.70
C TYR A 154 -40.56 -10.64 28.61
N PHE A 155 -41.36 -9.61 28.37
CA PHE A 155 -41.44 -8.40 29.19
C PHE A 155 -42.88 -8.09 29.57
N ASN A 156 -43.12 -7.85 30.87
CA ASN A 156 -44.43 -7.42 31.35
C ASN A 156 -44.57 -5.90 31.18
N VAL A 157 -45.60 -5.47 30.44
CA VAL A 157 -45.86 -4.05 30.15
C VAL A 157 -46.09 -3.22 31.42
N SER A 158 -46.60 -3.82 32.50
CA SER A 158 -46.78 -3.10 33.77
C SER A 158 -45.48 -2.64 34.42
N HIS A 159 -44.32 -3.16 34.00
CA HIS A 159 -43.01 -2.86 34.59
C HIS A 159 -42.27 -1.71 33.89
N PHE A 160 -42.93 -0.98 32.98
CA PHE A 160 -42.35 0.22 32.40
C PHE A 160 -42.12 1.30 33.46
N LYS A 161 -40.99 2.02 33.35
CA LYS A 161 -40.75 3.20 34.20
C LYS A 161 -41.80 4.27 33.90
N PRO A 162 -42.30 4.99 34.92
CA PRO A 162 -43.25 6.08 34.71
C PRO A 162 -42.73 7.06 33.64
N GLY A 163 -43.54 7.35 32.61
CA GLY A 163 -43.16 8.24 31.50
C GLY A 163 -42.36 7.61 30.35
N SER A 164 -42.04 6.30 30.40
CA SER A 164 -41.42 5.56 29.28
C SER A 164 -42.37 4.65 28.51
N GLN A 165 -43.67 4.74 28.83
CA GLN A 165 -44.71 3.94 28.20
C GLN A 165 -45.02 4.49 26.79
N PRO A 166 -45.42 3.62 25.85
CA PRO A 166 -45.78 4.06 24.51
C PRO A 166 -47.08 4.87 24.53
N ASP A 167 -47.05 6.11 24.03
CA ASP A 167 -48.21 7.00 24.00
C ASP A 167 -49.33 6.49 23.06
N ASN A 168 -48.95 5.84 21.96
CA ASN A 168 -49.87 5.32 20.95
C ASN A 168 -49.57 3.84 20.66
N THR A 169 -50.46 2.94 21.06
CA THR A 169 -50.40 1.53 20.65
C THR A 169 -51.29 1.32 19.43
N HIS A 170 -50.74 0.79 18.33
CA HIS A 170 -51.51 0.40 17.14
C HIS A 170 -52.51 -0.76 17.39
N PHE A 171 -52.43 -1.41 18.55
CA PHE A 171 -53.32 -2.48 18.99
C PHE A 171 -54.61 -1.90 19.58
N VAL A 172 -55.50 -1.42 18.71
CA VAL A 172 -56.81 -0.89 19.11
C VAL A 172 -57.69 -2.05 19.60
N GLY A 173 -58.08 -2.03 20.88
CA GLY A 173 -59.07 -2.96 21.46
C GLY A 173 -58.51 -4.25 22.08
N GLN A 174 -57.19 -4.40 22.19
CA GLN A 174 -56.56 -5.51 22.93
C GLN A 174 -55.59 -4.99 23.99
N GLU A 175 -55.80 -5.41 25.24
CA GLU A 175 -54.86 -5.16 26.33
C GLU A 175 -53.61 -6.05 26.13
N VAL A 176 -52.48 -5.43 25.80
CA VAL A 176 -51.20 -6.14 25.67
C VAL A 176 -50.56 -6.25 27.05
N ILE A 177 -50.59 -7.44 27.62
CA ILE A 177 -50.00 -7.73 28.93
C ILE A 177 -48.50 -8.01 28.82
N LEU A 178 -48.10 -8.69 27.75
CA LEU A 178 -46.75 -9.21 27.56
C LEU A 178 -46.21 -8.83 26.19
N CYS A 179 -45.01 -8.26 26.13
CA CYS A 179 -44.29 -8.02 24.88
C CYS A 179 -42.99 -8.84 24.84
N ARG A 180 -42.43 -8.99 23.63
CA ARG A 180 -41.22 -9.78 23.39
C ARG A 180 -40.13 -8.90 22.80
N TYR A 181 -38.90 -9.08 23.26
CA TYR A 181 -37.73 -8.33 22.78
C TYR A 181 -36.54 -9.27 22.59
N LYS A 182 -35.58 -8.85 21.75
CA LYS A 182 -34.40 -9.65 21.40
C LYS A 182 -33.32 -9.48 22.48
N ASP A 183 -33.38 -10.29 23.52
CA ASP A 183 -32.32 -10.43 24.52
C ASP A 183 -32.44 -11.79 25.25
N TYR A 184 -31.37 -12.24 25.90
CA TYR A 184 -31.34 -13.49 26.66
C TYR A 184 -31.51 -13.22 28.17
N ARG A 185 -32.72 -12.84 28.56
CA ARG A 185 -33.07 -12.52 29.95
C ARG A 185 -34.09 -13.49 30.52
N GLN A 186 -34.08 -13.62 31.85
CA GLN A 186 -35.06 -14.42 32.57
C GLN A 186 -36.47 -13.83 32.42
N PRO A 187 -37.50 -14.68 32.28
CA PRO A 187 -38.88 -14.24 32.14
C PRO A 187 -39.40 -13.63 33.45
N PRO A 188 -40.53 -12.89 33.41
CA PRO A 188 -41.05 -12.17 34.58
C PRO A 188 -41.56 -13.07 35.72
N TRP A 189 -41.81 -14.36 35.47
CA TRP A 189 -42.24 -15.34 36.48
C TRP A 189 -41.08 -16.15 37.10
N ALA A 190 -39.83 -15.87 36.70
CA ALA A 190 -38.64 -16.47 37.29
C ALA A 190 -38.31 -15.82 38.66
N PRO A 191 -37.52 -16.48 39.52
CA PRO A 191 -37.10 -15.91 40.81
C PRO A 191 -36.35 -14.57 40.67
N ASP A 192 -35.51 -14.45 39.65
CA ASP A 192 -34.73 -13.24 39.33
C ASP A 192 -35.20 -12.67 37.97
N PRO A 193 -36.27 -11.85 37.94
CA PRO A 193 -36.86 -11.39 36.68
C PRO A 193 -35.95 -10.38 35.97
N TYR A 194 -35.87 -10.49 34.64
CA TYR A 194 -35.09 -9.60 33.74
C TYR A 194 -33.57 -9.62 33.91
N GLU A 195 -33.02 -10.47 34.78
CA GLU A 195 -31.57 -10.70 34.85
C GLU A 195 -31.06 -11.53 33.66
N PHE A 196 -29.75 -11.50 33.42
CA PHE A 196 -29.13 -12.28 32.35
C PHE A 196 -29.29 -13.77 32.59
N SER A 197 -29.81 -14.48 31.58
CA SER A 197 -30.00 -15.92 31.65
C SER A 197 -28.66 -16.67 31.53
N LYS A 198 -28.61 -17.93 31.99
CA LYS A 198 -27.47 -18.84 31.73
C LYS A 198 -27.17 -18.97 30.23
N GLN A 199 -28.21 -18.85 29.40
CA GLN A 199 -28.10 -18.87 27.94
C GLN A 199 -27.26 -17.69 27.42
N TYR A 200 -27.43 -16.49 27.99
CA TYR A 200 -26.65 -15.31 27.64
C TYR A 200 -25.16 -15.56 27.81
N TRP A 201 -24.77 -16.04 29.00
CA TRP A 201 -23.37 -16.32 29.33
C TRP A 201 -22.79 -17.45 28.48
N SER A 202 -23.59 -18.48 28.18
CA SER A 202 -23.17 -19.57 27.31
C SER A 202 -22.88 -19.08 25.88
N ILE A 203 -23.78 -18.28 25.31
CA ILE A 203 -23.60 -17.70 23.98
C ILE A 203 -22.42 -16.73 23.96
N LEU A 204 -22.24 -15.92 25.02
CA LEU A 204 -21.10 -15.02 25.14
C LEU A 204 -19.77 -15.79 25.19
N ALA A 205 -19.70 -16.87 25.96
CA ALA A 205 -18.52 -17.72 26.02
C ALA A 205 -18.18 -18.34 24.65
N VAL A 206 -19.19 -18.85 23.93
CA VAL A 206 -18.99 -19.39 22.58
C VAL A 206 -18.54 -18.31 21.59
N ARG A 207 -19.08 -17.09 21.68
CA ARG A 207 -18.62 -15.95 20.86
C ARG A 207 -17.13 -15.66 21.07
N LEU A 208 -16.70 -15.59 22.33
CA LEU A 208 -15.28 -15.33 22.65
C LEU A 208 -14.38 -16.50 22.21
N ALA A 209 -14.81 -17.74 22.44
CA ALA A 209 -14.09 -18.92 21.98
C ALA A 209 -13.94 -18.94 20.45
N PHE A 210 -14.99 -18.61 19.71
CA PHE A 210 -14.94 -18.49 18.26
C PHE A 210 -13.94 -17.42 17.80
N VAL A 211 -13.91 -16.25 18.42
CA VAL A 211 -12.95 -15.18 18.06
C VAL A 211 -11.52 -15.68 18.24
N ILE A 212 -11.21 -16.32 19.37
CA ILE A 212 -9.87 -16.86 19.64
C ILE A 212 -9.50 -17.92 18.59
N LEU A 213 -10.38 -18.89 18.33
CA LEU A 213 -10.10 -19.96 17.37
C LEU A 213 -9.94 -19.43 15.94
N PHE A 214 -10.87 -18.57 15.50
CA PHE A 214 -10.85 -17.97 14.17
C PHE A 214 -9.59 -17.13 13.96
N GLN A 215 -9.24 -16.29 14.94
CA GLN A 215 -8.06 -15.44 14.85
C GLN A 215 -6.78 -16.29 14.74
N ASN A 216 -6.59 -17.27 15.63
CA ASN A 216 -5.40 -18.13 15.60
C ASN A 216 -5.31 -18.93 14.29
N LEU A 217 -6.43 -19.48 13.82
CA LEU A 217 -6.47 -20.24 12.57
C LEU A 217 -6.08 -19.37 11.37
N VAL A 218 -6.71 -18.20 11.22
CA VAL A 218 -6.45 -17.33 10.06
C VAL A 218 -5.05 -16.75 10.10
N MET A 219 -4.56 -16.32 11.27
CA MET A 219 -3.17 -15.84 11.41
C MET A 219 -2.16 -16.94 11.08
N PHE A 220 -2.39 -18.17 11.54
CA PHE A 220 -1.55 -19.31 11.18
C PHE A 220 -1.56 -19.57 9.67
N LEU A 221 -2.73 -19.55 9.03
CA LEU A 221 -2.82 -19.72 7.58
C LEU A 221 -2.11 -18.60 6.82
N SER A 222 -2.18 -17.36 7.29
CA SER A 222 -1.42 -16.24 6.72
C SER A 222 0.09 -16.48 6.81
N GLU A 223 0.61 -16.94 7.94
CA GLU A 223 2.03 -17.27 8.11
C GLU A 223 2.47 -18.45 7.22
N VAL A 224 1.60 -19.44 7.03
CA VAL A 224 1.85 -20.55 6.10
C VAL A 224 1.95 -20.07 4.65
N VAL A 225 1.10 -19.12 4.24
CA VAL A 225 1.15 -18.52 2.90
C VAL A 225 2.45 -17.73 2.71
N ASP A 226 2.81 -16.92 3.70
CA ASP A 226 4.07 -16.15 3.69
C ASP A 226 5.29 -17.09 3.65
N TRP A 227 5.24 -18.24 4.32
CA TRP A 227 6.29 -19.25 4.25
C TRP A 227 6.35 -19.98 2.89
N MET A 228 5.20 -20.20 2.25
CA MET A 228 5.10 -20.96 1.00
C MET A 228 5.55 -20.16 -0.22
N ILE A 229 5.30 -18.85 -0.24
CA ILE A 229 5.59 -17.99 -1.39
C ILE A 229 6.98 -17.35 -1.19
N PRO A 230 7.99 -17.66 -2.02
CA PRO A 230 9.30 -17.03 -1.89
C PRO A 230 9.23 -15.55 -2.29
N ASP A 231 9.82 -14.67 -1.47
CA ASP A 231 9.85 -13.22 -1.69
C ASP A 231 10.46 -12.79 -3.03
N ILE A 232 11.41 -13.57 -3.56
CA ILE A 232 12.11 -13.28 -4.82
C ILE A 232 11.82 -14.38 -5.84
N PRO A 233 11.25 -14.06 -7.01
CA PRO A 233 11.03 -15.03 -8.05
C PRO A 233 12.35 -15.58 -8.62
N LYS A 234 12.34 -16.85 -9.03
CA LYS A 234 13.54 -17.56 -9.51
C LYS A 234 14.17 -16.89 -10.73
N ASP A 235 13.37 -16.43 -11.68
CA ASP A 235 13.83 -15.81 -12.93
C ASP A 235 14.72 -14.58 -12.65
N ILE A 236 14.30 -13.72 -11.72
CA ILE A 236 15.06 -12.53 -11.32
C ILE A 236 16.32 -12.92 -10.53
N SER A 237 16.22 -13.92 -9.65
CA SER A 237 17.40 -14.44 -8.93
C SER A 237 18.45 -14.97 -9.91
N GLU A 238 18.03 -15.70 -10.93
CA GLU A 238 18.91 -16.19 -11.99
C GLU A 238 19.49 -15.08 -12.84
N GLN A 239 18.68 -14.08 -13.21
CA GLN A 239 19.16 -12.93 -13.97
C GLN A 239 20.20 -12.13 -13.19
N ILE A 240 19.95 -11.85 -11.91
CA ILE A 240 20.91 -11.17 -11.03
C ILE A 240 22.21 -11.99 -10.90
N LYS A 241 22.10 -13.33 -10.81
CA LYS A 241 23.29 -14.21 -10.77
C LYS A 241 24.06 -14.14 -12.09
N LYS A 242 23.39 -14.22 -13.24
CA LYS A 242 24.00 -14.11 -14.57
C LYS A 242 24.71 -12.78 -14.76
N GLU A 243 24.05 -11.67 -14.42
CA GLU A 243 24.64 -10.33 -14.50
C GLU A 243 25.87 -10.19 -13.58
N LYS A 244 25.82 -10.75 -12.36
CA LYS A 244 26.96 -10.77 -11.44
C LYS A 244 28.13 -11.61 -11.96
N THR A 245 27.85 -12.82 -12.47
CA THR A 245 28.90 -13.69 -13.05
C THR A 245 29.55 -13.01 -14.24
N LEU A 246 28.78 -12.47 -15.17
CA LEU A 246 29.30 -11.77 -16.35
C LEU A 246 30.14 -10.55 -15.96
N LEU A 247 29.71 -9.78 -14.95
CA LEU A 247 30.48 -8.65 -14.44
C LEU A 247 31.83 -9.09 -13.82
N VAL A 248 31.84 -10.19 -13.05
CA VAL A 248 33.07 -10.74 -12.46
C VAL A 248 34.01 -11.26 -13.55
N ASP A 249 33.50 -11.96 -14.56
CA ASP A 249 34.30 -12.46 -15.68
C ASP A 249 34.95 -11.32 -16.47
N VAL A 250 34.20 -10.23 -16.74
CA VAL A 250 34.73 -9.03 -17.41
C VAL A 250 35.83 -8.38 -16.56
N PHE A 251 35.62 -8.25 -15.24
CA PHE A 251 36.60 -7.67 -14.33
C PHE A 251 37.90 -8.51 -14.26
N LEU A 252 37.79 -9.82 -14.14
CA LEU A 252 38.94 -10.73 -14.11
C LEU A 252 39.75 -10.69 -15.41
N LYS A 253 39.08 -10.58 -16.55
CA LYS A 253 39.74 -10.45 -17.85
C LYS A 253 40.54 -9.14 -17.95
N GLU A 254 39.97 -8.02 -17.51
CA GLU A 254 40.66 -6.72 -17.51
C GLU A 254 41.90 -6.74 -16.61
N GLU A 255 41.78 -7.30 -15.39
CA GLU A 255 42.91 -7.46 -14.47
C GLU A 255 44.01 -8.37 -15.05
N HIS A 256 43.61 -9.46 -15.71
CA HIS A 256 44.56 -10.37 -16.36
C HIS A 256 45.33 -9.66 -17.49
N GLU A 257 44.65 -8.88 -18.32
CA GLU A 257 45.28 -8.09 -19.39
C GLU A 257 46.28 -7.05 -18.83
N LYS A 258 45.94 -6.37 -17.72
CA LYS A 258 46.85 -5.43 -17.06
C LYS A 258 48.09 -6.11 -16.49
N LEU A 259 47.93 -7.28 -15.86
CA LEU A 259 49.07 -8.05 -15.33
C LEU A 259 50.01 -8.52 -16.45
N GLN A 260 49.46 -8.97 -17.59
CA GLN A 260 50.26 -9.35 -18.75
C GLN A 260 51.06 -8.16 -19.30
N LEU A 261 50.47 -6.96 -19.37
CA LEU A 261 51.18 -5.76 -19.78
C LEU A 261 52.33 -5.41 -18.82
N ILE A 262 52.09 -5.45 -17.51
CA ILE A 262 53.12 -5.20 -16.50
C ILE A 262 54.25 -6.21 -16.63
N GLN A 263 53.95 -7.49 -16.80
CA GLN A 263 54.95 -8.53 -16.99
C GLN A 263 55.78 -8.30 -18.26
N ASN A 264 55.13 -7.92 -19.37
CA ASN A 264 55.82 -7.57 -20.61
C ASN A 264 56.73 -6.34 -20.45
N PHE A 265 56.31 -5.31 -19.71
CA PHE A 265 57.17 -4.17 -19.37
C PHE A 265 58.37 -4.58 -18.52
N ILE A 266 58.18 -5.41 -17.50
CA ILE A 266 59.28 -5.92 -16.66
C ILE A 266 60.26 -6.78 -17.48
N LEU A 267 59.75 -7.56 -18.43
CA LEU A 267 60.60 -8.36 -19.34
C LEU A 267 61.37 -7.49 -20.33
N GLN A 268 60.78 -6.39 -20.83
CA GLN A 268 61.48 -5.42 -21.65
C GLN A 268 62.56 -4.67 -20.88
N ASP A 269 62.32 -4.31 -19.61
CA ASP A 269 63.30 -3.60 -18.78
C ASP A 269 64.47 -4.51 -18.32
N LYS A 270 64.26 -5.84 -18.33
CA LYS A 270 65.31 -6.84 -18.09
C LYS A 270 66.15 -7.20 -19.33
N GLN A 271 65.82 -6.70 -20.52
CA GLN A 271 66.74 -6.80 -21.67
C GLN A 271 67.97 -5.92 -21.41
N PRO A 272 69.21 -6.47 -21.42
CA PRO A 272 70.38 -5.67 -21.14
C PRO A 272 70.58 -4.65 -22.26
N ARG A 273 70.92 -3.40 -21.90
CA ARG A 273 71.49 -2.40 -22.83
C ARG A 273 72.74 -2.98 -23.50
N LYS A 274 72.58 -3.73 -24.60
CA LYS A 274 73.65 -4.11 -25.51
C LYS A 274 73.59 -3.20 -26.72
N THR A 275 74.20 -2.01 -26.60
CA THR A 275 74.99 -1.30 -27.64
C THR A 275 75.25 0.13 -27.18
N GLU A 276 76.26 0.33 -26.33
CA GLU A 276 76.85 1.67 -26.16
C GLU A 276 78.28 1.60 -25.61
N ASN A 277 79.16 0.78 -26.20
CA ASN A 277 80.59 0.80 -25.84
C ASN A 277 81.61 0.63 -26.98
N ASP A 278 81.21 0.44 -28.24
CA ASP A 278 82.19 0.31 -29.34
C ASP A 278 82.46 1.59 -30.15
N ALA A 279 81.77 2.71 -29.87
CA ALA A 279 82.02 3.96 -30.58
C ALA A 279 83.12 4.85 -29.96
N ARG A 280 83.63 4.50 -28.76
CA ARG A 280 84.54 5.39 -28.00
C ARG A 280 86.01 5.02 -28.04
N ARG A 281 86.39 3.93 -28.72
CA ARG A 281 87.78 3.43 -28.71
C ARG A 281 88.62 3.75 -29.97
N ASN A 282 88.03 4.32 -31.02
CA ASN A 282 88.72 4.60 -32.29
C ASN A 282 88.86 6.10 -32.66
N ARG A 283 88.58 7.04 -31.75
CA ARG A 283 88.77 8.49 -32.00
C ARG A 283 89.80 9.14 -31.06
N ALA A 284 90.88 8.45 -30.77
CA ALA A 284 92.04 9.00 -30.05
C ALA A 284 93.34 8.65 -30.77
N ALA A 285 93.39 8.89 -32.08
CA ALA A 285 94.63 8.96 -32.84
C ALA A 285 94.43 9.84 -34.07
N SER A 286 95.30 10.84 -34.22
CA SER A 286 95.40 11.81 -35.32
C SER A 286 94.40 12.98 -35.31
N LEU A 287 94.81 14.07 -34.64
CA LEU A 287 94.54 15.42 -35.15
C LEU A 287 95.57 16.41 -34.60
N THR A 288 96.83 16.18 -34.94
CA THR A 288 97.81 17.26 -35.09
C THR A 288 97.89 17.59 -36.58
N GLN A 289 97.28 18.70 -37.00
CA GLN A 289 97.87 19.65 -37.95
C GLN A 289 96.90 20.78 -38.30
N PHE A 290 97.45 21.98 -38.19
CA PHE A 290 97.19 23.15 -39.04
C PHE A 290 95.90 23.97 -38.85
N SER A 291 96.11 25.05 -38.10
CA SER A 291 95.65 26.41 -38.39
C SER A 291 95.27 26.69 -39.85
N ARG A 292 94.26 27.53 -40.08
CA ARG A 292 94.43 28.95 -40.51
C ARG A 292 93.13 29.49 -41.14
N ASN A 293 92.68 30.66 -40.64
CA ASN A 293 91.87 31.69 -41.33
C ASN A 293 90.45 31.29 -41.83
N LYS A 294 89.46 32.16 -41.97
CA LYS A 294 89.27 33.61 -41.78
C LYS A 294 87.75 33.84 -41.80
N ARG A 295 87.31 34.86 -41.05
CA ARG A 295 86.21 35.82 -41.30
C ARG A 295 85.18 35.52 -42.40
N GLY A 296 83.92 35.84 -42.07
CA GLY A 296 83.12 36.67 -42.97
C GLY A 296 81.62 36.52 -42.81
N SER A 297 81.04 37.52 -42.13
CA SER A 297 79.64 37.99 -42.16
C SER A 297 78.51 37.07 -41.72
#